data_AF-A0A7C3L6D0-F1
#
_entry.id   AF-A0A7C3L6D0-F1
#
_cell.length_a   1.000
_cell.length_b   1.000
_cell.length_c   1.000
_cell.angle_alpha   90.00
_cell.angle_beta   90.00
_cell.angle_gamma   90.00
#
_symmetry.space_group_name_H-M   'P 1'
#
loop_
_entity.id
_entity.type
_entity.pdbx_description
1 polymer ?
#
loop_
_entity_poly.entity_id
_entity_poly.type
_entity_poly.pdbx_seq_one_letter_code
_entity_poly.pdbx_strand_id
1 'polypeptide(L)' 'WIVRINAAAELNGLSYSRLMAGLKTAGVGLNRKTLADMAVNDADGFTKLAQMVRERQAATAA' A
#
# COMPACT_ATOMS: atom_id res chain seq x y z
N TRP A 1 -0.07 10.87 9.18
CA TRP A 1 -0.29 9.47 8.76
C TRP A 1 -0.09 9.30 7.25
N ILE A 2 -0.54 10.23 6.39
CA ILE A 2 -0.24 10.21 4.94
C ILE A 2 1.27 10.19 4.64
N VAL A 3 2.06 11.08 5.26
CA VAL A 3 3.52 11.14 5.08
C VAL A 3 4.20 9.81 5.44
N ARG A 4 3.74 9.15 6.51
CA ARG A 4 4.25 7.83 6.94
C ARG A 4 3.95 6.75 5.91
N ILE A 5 2.71 6.71 5.40
CA ILE A 5 2.33 5.78 4.33
C ILE A 5 3.14 6.07 3.07
N ASN A 6 3.36 7.34 2.73
CA ASN A 6 4.11 7.70 1.53
C ASN A 6 5.57 7.21 1.63
N ALA A 7 6.24 7.44 2.76
CA ALA A 7 7.58 6.93 3.00
C ALA A 7 7.63 5.39 2.90
N ALA A 8 6.70 4.68 3.54
CA ALA A 8 6.65 3.22 3.47
C ALA A 8 6.33 2.69 2.06
N ALA A 9 5.45 3.37 1.32
CA ALA A 9 5.14 3.04 -0.06
C ALA A 9 6.37 3.24 -0.95
N GLU A 10 7.10 4.33 -0.76
CA GLU A 10 8.32 4.65 -1.51
C GLU A 10 9.43 3.63 -1.25
N LEU A 11 9.61 3.17 -0.01
CA LEU A 11 10.50 2.05 0.34
C LEU A 11 10.13 0.74 -0.38
N ASN A 12 8.85 0.59 -0.76
CA ASN A 12 8.34 -0.55 -1.52
C ASN A 12 8.26 -0.29 -3.04
N GLY A 13 8.79 0.85 -3.53
CA GLY A 13 8.76 1.22 -4.94
C GLY A 13 7.38 1.61 -5.48
N LEU A 14 6.44 1.96 -4.60
CA LEU A 14 5.08 2.41 -4.95
C LEU A 14 4.87 3.86 -4.53
N SER A 15 4.07 4.59 -5.31
CA SER A 15 3.55 5.88 -4.85
C SER A 15 2.30 5.68 -4.02
N TYR A 16 2.01 6.61 -3.11
CA TYR A 16 0.77 6.62 -2.33
C TYR A 16 -0.49 6.44 -3.21
N SER A 17 -0.57 7.14 -4.34
CA SER A 17 -1.70 7.04 -5.26
C SER A 17 -1.83 5.66 -5.89
N ARG A 18 -0.71 5.02 -6.26
CA ARG A 18 -0.70 3.63 -6.75
C ARG A 18 -1.14 2.67 -5.66
N LEU A 19 -0.58 2.79 -4.45
CA LEU A 19 -0.99 1.96 -3.32
C LEU A 19 -2.50 2.06 -3.06
N MET A 20 -3.05 3.28 -3.00
CA MET A 20 -4.47 3.51 -2.73
C MET A 20 -5.39 3.02 -3.87
N ALA A 21 -5.00 3.25 -5.12
CA ALA A 21 -5.73 2.71 -6.27
C ALA A 21 -5.72 1.18 -6.24
N GLY A 22 -4.57 0.57 -5.98
CA GLY A 22 -4.42 -0.87 -5.87
C GLY A 22 -5.24 -1.47 -4.73
N LEU A 23 -5.23 -0.86 -3.55
CA LEU A 23 -6.07 -1.29 -2.43
C LEU A 23 -7.56 -1.24 -2.76
N LYS A 24 -8.00 -0.21 -3.48
CA LYS A 24 -9.37 -0.10 -3.99
C LYS A 24 -9.69 -1.24 -4.97
N THR A 25 -8.80 -1.54 -5.92
CA THR A 25 -9.00 -2.65 -6.87
C THR A 25 -8.88 -4.04 -6.21
N ALA A 26 -8.16 -4.12 -5.09
CA ALA A 26 -8.04 -5.33 -4.29
C ALA A 26 -9.28 -5.58 -3.41
N GLY A 27 -10.21 -4.62 -3.33
CA GLY A 27 -11.35 -4.67 -2.42
C GLY A 27 -10.96 -4.52 -0.95
N VAL A 28 -9.76 -4.01 -0.68
CA VAL A 28 -9.22 -3.89 0.68
C VAL A 28 -9.66 -2.56 1.29
N GLY A 29 -10.73 -2.61 2.07
CA GLY A 29 -11.28 -1.48 2.82
C GLY A 29 -10.48 -1.15 4.08
N LEU A 30 -9.17 -0.94 3.96
CA LEU A 30 -8.31 -0.62 5.12
C LEU A 30 -8.45 0.84 5.53
N ASN A 31 -8.63 1.05 6.83
CA ASN A 31 -8.66 2.41 7.36
C ASN A 31 -7.25 3.00 7.33
N ARG A 32 -7.20 4.26 6.94
CA ARG A 32 -5.99 5.04 6.69
C ARG A 32 -5.10 5.21 7.93
N LYS A 33 -5.71 5.26 9.12
CA LYS A 33 -4.99 5.24 10.40
C LYS A 33 -4.27 3.91 10.61
N THR A 34 -4.97 2.80 10.45
CA THR A 34 -4.43 1.44 10.60
C THR A 34 -3.33 1.18 9.58
N LEU A 35 -3.50 1.62 8.34
CA LEU A 35 -2.47 1.48 7.31
C LEU A 35 -1.18 2.24 7.68
N ALA A 36 -1.32 3.44 8.25
CA ALA A 36 -0.16 4.22 8.69
C ALA A 36 0.49 3.67 9.97
N ASP A 37 -0.28 3.00 10.82
CA ASP A 37 0.24 2.32 12.00
C ASP A 37 1.01 1.06 11.60
N MET A 38 0.43 0.25 10.72
CA MET A 38 1.08 -0.91 10.10
C MET A 38 2.36 -0.49 9.37
N ALA A 39 2.34 0.60 8.61
CA ALA A 39 3.54 1.13 7.94
C ALA A 39 4.71 1.45 8.89
N VAL A 40 4.45 1.68 10.18
CA VAL A 40 5.49 2.03 11.17
C VAL A 40 5.81 0.85 12.10
N ASN A 41 4.79 0.14 12.58
CA ASN A 41 4.93 -0.93 13.56
C ASN A 41 5.14 -2.31 12.91
N ASP A 42 4.72 -2.48 11.65
CA ASP A 42 4.78 -3.76 10.93
C ASP A 42 5.18 -3.54 9.45
N ALA A 43 6.47 -3.28 9.25
CA ALA A 43 7.05 -3.07 7.94
C ALA A 43 6.92 -4.32 7.03
N ASP A 44 6.99 -5.52 7.60
CA ASP A 44 6.87 -6.77 6.85
C ASP A 44 5.44 -6.99 6.33
N GLY A 45 4.44 -6.74 7.19
CA GLY A 45 3.03 -6.78 6.81
C GLY A 45 2.70 -5.74 5.73
N PHE A 46 3.20 -4.51 5.89
CA PHE A 46 3.05 -3.47 4.88
C PHE A 46 3.70 -3.86 3.54
N THR A 47 4.89 -4.47 3.58
CA THR A 47 5.62 -4.92 2.39
C THR A 47 4.85 -6.00 1.61
N LYS A 48 4.30 -7.01 2.30
CA LYS A 48 3.46 -8.03 1.67
C LYS A 48 2.23 -7.42 1.01
N LEU A 49 1.60 -6.45 1.69
CA LEU A 49 0.41 -5.77 1.21
C LEU A 49 0.72 -4.87 0.00
N ALA A 50 1.87 -4.18 0.02
CA ALA A 50 2.39 -3.42 -1.10
C ALA A 50 2.72 -4.33 -2.31
N GLN A 51 3.35 -5.48 -2.10
CA GLN A 51 3.63 -6.45 -3.17
C GLN A 51 2.34 -6.99 -3.81
N MET A 52 1.36 -7.41 -3.00
CA MET A 52 0.05 -7.86 -3.48
C MET A 52 -0.65 -6.79 -4.32
N VAL A 53 -0.60 -5.53 -3.85
CA VAL A 53 -1.15 -4.39 -4.58
C VAL A 53 -0.43 -4.19 -5.91
N ARG A 54 0.91 -4.23 -5.93
CA ARG A 54 1.71 -4.07 -7.14
C ARG A 54 1.38 -5.13 -8.18
N GLU A 55 1.24 -6.39 -7.76
CA GLU A 55 0.85 -7.50 -8.65
C GLU A 55 -0.54 -7.29 -9.24
N ARG A 56 -1.53 -6.90 -8.43
CA ARG A 56 -2.88 -6.59 -8.93
C ARG A 56 -2.91 -5.39 -9.86
N GLN A 57 -2.11 -4.36 -9.60
CA GLN A 57 -2.05 -3.18 -10.47
C GLN A 57 -1.39 -3.49 -11.83
N ALA A 58 -0.37 -4.36 -11.85
CA ALA A 58 0.20 -4.82 -13.12
C ALA A 58 -0.85 -5.58 -13.95
N ALA A 59 -1.71 -6.37 -13.30
CA ALA A 59 -2.78 -7.13 -13.97
C ALA A 59 -3.94 -6.26 -14.50
N THR A 60 -4.13 -5.04 -13.99
CA THR A 60 -5.18 -4.11 -14.46
C THR A 60 -4.68 -3.10 -15.50
N ALA A 61 -3.37 -3.01 -15.70
CA ALA A 61 -2.73 -2.10 -16.66
C ALA A 61 -2.42 -2.76 -18.02
N ALA A 62 -2.75 -4.05 -18.19
CA ALA A 62 -2.65 -4.82 -19.42
C ALA A 62 -4.05 -5.06 -20.01
#